data_AF-A0A0K2L5U0-F1
#
_entry.id   AF-A0A0K2L5U0-F1
#
_cell.length_a   1.000
_cell.length_b   1.000
_cell.length_c   1.000
_cell.angle_alpha   90.00
_cell.angle_beta   90.00
_cell.angle_gamma   90.00
#
_symmetry.space_group_name_H-M   'P 1'
#
loop_
_entity.id
_entity.type
_entity.pdbx_description
1 polymer ?
#
loop_
_entity_poly.entity_id
_entity_poly.type
_entity_poly.pdbx_seq_one_letter_code
_entity_poly.pdbx_strand_id
1 'polypeptide(L)'
;MIITFNGTQIDVEKVLTFSVKENNLIIHTPHDQYIINFETNSKEVMNTVAEYAHLCCRNNFDNIDLDKITKWLFTKKGKAISINQRSI
;
A
#
# COMPACT_ATOMS: atom_id res chain seq x y z
N MET A 1 7.22 11.44 -1.97
CA MET A 1 6.70 10.64 -0.84
C MET A 1 7.17 9.22 -1.07
N ILE A 2 7.84 8.63 -0.09
CA ILE A 2 8.40 7.28 -0.22
C ILE A 2 7.45 6.29 0.43
N ILE A 3 6.93 5.35 -0.36
CA ILE A 3 6.13 4.23 0.12
C ILE A 3 7.02 2.99 0.12
N THR A 4 7.23 2.41 1.30
CA THR A 4 8.03 1.19 1.46
C THR A 4 7.11 -0.01 1.68
N PHE A 5 7.35 -1.08 0.92
CA PHE A 5 6.66 -2.37 1.06
C PHE A 5 7.53 -3.54 0.61
N ASN A 6 7.61 -4.58 1.43
CA ASN A 6 8.47 -5.75 1.32
C ASN A 6 9.92 -5.38 0.98
N GLY A 7 10.44 -4.32 1.63
CA GLY A 7 11.78 -3.78 1.34
C GLY A 7 11.94 -3.06 -0.01
N THR A 8 10.88 -2.97 -0.82
CA THR A 8 10.85 -2.15 -2.04
C THR A 8 10.38 -0.75 -1.70
N GLN A 9 11.06 0.25 -2.25
CA GLN A 9 10.67 1.65 -2.11
C GLN A 9 10.08 2.16 -3.42
N ILE A 10 8.93 2.83 -3.33
CA ILE A 10 8.29 3.53 -4.42
C ILE A 10 8.34 5.01 -4.08
N ASP A 11 9.06 5.80 -4.88
CA ASP A 11 9.00 7.25 -4.78
C ASP A 11 7.86 7.76 -5.66
N VAL A 12 6.87 8.38 -5.02
CA VAL A 12 5.73 8.99 -5.70
C VAL A 12 5.69 10.48 -5.38
N GLU A 13 5.55 11.31 -6.41
CA GLU A 13 5.49 12.76 -6.25
C GLU A 13 4.29 13.16 -5.37
N LYS A 14 3.11 12.60 -5.67
CA LYS A 14 1.87 12.85 -4.95
C LYS A 14 0.91 11.67 -5.07
N VAL A 15 0.32 11.28 -3.94
CA VAL A 15 -0.80 10.32 -3.93
C VAL A 15 -2.12 11.09 -4.00
N LEU A 16 -2.98 10.72 -4.95
CA LEU A 16 -4.33 11.27 -5.07
C LEU A 16 -5.33 10.48 -4.24
N THR A 17 -5.30 9.15 -4.35
CA THR A 17 -6.20 8.27 -3.62
C THR A 17 -5.66 6.84 -3.54
N PHE A 18 -6.24 6.05 -2.63
CA PHE A 18 -6.04 4.61 -2.53
C PHE A 18 -7.35 3.90 -2.82
N SER A 19 -7.28 2.72 -3.45
CA SER A 19 -8.40 1.81 -3.55
C SER A 19 -7.99 0.38 -3.26
N VAL A 20 -8.95 -0.44 -2.81
CA VAL A 20 -8.75 -1.86 -2.56
C VAL A 20 -9.54 -2.65 -3.57
N LYS A 21 -8.87 -3.58 -4.26
CA LYS A 21 -9.54 -4.57 -5.12
C LYS A 21 -8.97 -5.94 -4.82
N GLU A 22 -9.80 -6.81 -4.25
CA GLU A 22 -9.38 -8.13 -3.78
C GLU A 22 -8.21 -7.99 -2.80
N ASN A 23 -7.06 -8.55 -3.17
CA ASN A 23 -5.84 -8.60 -2.37
C ASN A 23 -4.86 -7.46 -2.75
N ASN A 24 -5.33 -6.50 -3.55
CA ASN A 24 -4.51 -5.42 -4.07
C ASN A 24 -4.85 -4.10 -3.40
N LEU A 25 -3.82 -3.42 -2.88
CA LEU A 25 -3.86 -1.98 -2.65
C LEU A 25 -3.44 -1.29 -3.94
N ILE A 26 -4.27 -0.39 -4.42
CA ILE A 26 -4.04 0.39 -5.62
C ILE A 26 -3.80 1.83 -5.19
N ILE A 27 -2.66 2.38 -5.60
CA ILE A 27 -2.24 3.75 -5.33
C ILE A 27 -2.39 4.52 -6.64
N HIS A 28 -3.21 5.56 -6.61
CA HIS A 28 -3.41 6.44 -7.77
C HIS A 28 -2.59 7.71 -7.58
N THR A 29 -1.74 7.99 -8.55
CA THR A 29 -0.96 9.23 -8.65
C THR A 29 -1.44 10.03 -9.87
N PRO A 30 -0.96 11.27 -10.10
CA PRO A 30 -1.34 12.04 -11.28
C PRO A 30 -1.00 11.39 -12.62
N HIS A 31 0.03 10.54 -12.66
CA HIS A 31 0.59 10.01 -13.91
C HIS A 31 0.59 8.47 -13.98
N ASP A 32 0.62 7.81 -12.83
CA ASP A 32 0.78 6.37 -12.73
C ASP A 32 -0.20 5.75 -11.74
N GLN A 33 -0.42 4.45 -11.90
CA GLN A 33 -1.03 3.59 -10.91
C GLN A 33 -0.01 2.56 -10.41
N TYR A 34 0.12 2.45 -9.08
CA TYR A 34 0.93 1.41 -8.44
C TYR A 34 0.02 0.39 -7.79
N ILE A 35 0.30 -0.89 -8.04
CA ILE A 35 -0.48 -2.00 -7.50
C ILE A 35 0.42 -2.81 -6.58
N ILE A 36 0.02 -2.90 -5.33
CA ILE A 36 0.68 -3.70 -4.30
C ILE A 36 -0.22 -4.89 -3.98
N ASN A 37 0.28 -6.11 -4.20
CA ASN A 37 -0.44 -7.33 -3.87
C ASN A 37 0.00 -7.87 -2.50
N PHE A 38 -0.98 -8.13 -1.63
CA PHE A 38 -0.79 -8.73 -0.31
C PHE A 38 -1.25 -10.20 -0.38
N GLU A 39 -0.50 -11.20 0.13
CA GLU A 39 -1.02 -12.58 0.22
C GLU A 39 -1.98 -12.72 1.41
N THR A 40 -3.12 -12.04 1.34
CA THR A 40 -4.18 -12.14 2.33
C THR A 40 -5.50 -12.31 1.63
N ASN A 41 -6.35 -13.18 2.15
CA ASN A 41 -7.75 -13.26 1.72
C ASN A 41 -8.68 -12.54 2.71
N SER A 42 -8.12 -11.80 3.67
CA SER A 42 -8.89 -11.04 4.66
C SER A 42 -9.18 -9.63 4.16
N LYS A 43 -10.45 -9.40 3.82
CA LYS A 43 -10.98 -8.07 3.48
C LYS A 43 -10.78 -7.06 4.60
N GLU A 44 -10.90 -7.50 5.86
CA GLU A 44 -10.67 -6.67 7.04
C GLU A 44 -9.24 -6.13 7.05
N VAL A 45 -8.25 -7.00 6.83
CA VAL A 45 -6.84 -6.58 6.79
C VAL A 45 -6.57 -5.62 5.63
N MET A 46 -7.13 -5.89 4.45
CA MET A 46 -6.96 -4.99 3.30
C MET A 46 -7.58 -3.60 3.55
N ASN A 47 -8.74 -3.55 4.22
CA ASN A 47 -9.34 -2.28 4.61
C ASN A 47 -8.46 -1.54 5.61
N THR A 48 -7.90 -2.21 6.63
CA THR A 48 -7.00 -1.57 7.61
C THR A 48 -5.73 -1.03 6.97
N VAL A 49 -5.12 -1.76 6.02
CA VAL A 49 -3.96 -1.28 5.27
C VAL A 49 -4.30 0.00 4.49
N ALA A 50 -5.47 0.02 3.82
CA ALA A 50 -5.91 1.18 3.07
C ALA A 50 -6.23 2.39 3.97
N GLU A 51 -6.89 2.18 5.10
CA GLU A 51 -7.17 3.23 6.09
C GLU A 51 -5.90 3.86 6.63
N TYR A 52 -4.89 3.05 6.94
CA TYR A 52 -3.59 3.56 7.38
C TYR A 52 -2.88 4.38 6.30
N ALA A 53 -2.82 3.86 5.07
CA ALA A 53 -2.18 4.56 3.97
C ALA A 53 -2.87 5.92 3.72
N HIS A 54 -4.21 5.94 3.79
CA HIS A 54 -5.00 7.16 3.68
C HIS A 54 -4.72 8.14 4.83
N LEU A 55 -4.60 7.66 6.07
CA LEU A 55 -4.28 8.47 7.24
C LEU A 55 -2.87 9.11 7.12
N CYS A 56 -1.87 8.34 6.71
CA CYS A 56 -0.51 8.86 6.50
C CYS A 56 -0.49 9.98 5.46
N CYS A 57 -1.17 9.79 4.32
CA CYS A 57 -1.26 10.83 3.30
C CYS A 57 -2.02 12.07 3.79
N ARG A 58 -3.14 11.90 4.51
CA ARG A 58 -3.91 13.02 5.08
C ARG A 58 -3.10 13.86 6.07
N ASN A 59 -2.11 13.26 6.73
CA ASN A 59 -1.24 13.95 7.68
C ASN A 59 0.10 14.39 7.05
N ASN A 60 0.24 14.36 5.71
CA ASN A 60 1.44 14.76 4.98
C ASN A 60 2.71 14.02 5.41
N PHE A 61 2.61 12.72 5.67
CA PHE A 61 3.79 11.91 5.98
C PHE A 61 4.62 11.74 4.72
N ASP A 62 5.89 12.12 4.77
CA ASP A 62 6.81 11.97 3.63
C ASP A 62 7.24 10.51 3.40
N ASN A 63 7.16 9.68 4.44
CA ASN A 63 7.55 8.27 4.43
C ASN A 63 6.42 7.40 4.98
N ILE A 64 5.93 6.46 4.17
CA ILE A 64 4.90 5.49 4.54
C ILE A 64 5.52 4.11 4.50
N ASP A 65 5.55 3.43 5.66
CA ASP A 65 6.07 2.07 5.79
C ASP A 65 4.90 1.11 5.96
N LEU A 66 4.47 0.48 4.86
CA LEU A 66 3.38 -0.48 4.87
C LEU A 66 3.81 -1.83 5.47
N ASP A 67 5.12 -2.11 5.59
CA ASP A 67 5.64 -3.32 6.22
C ASP A 67 5.40 -3.35 7.73
N LYS A 68 5.39 -2.18 8.38
CA LYS A 68 5.08 -2.10 9.80
C LYS A 68 3.67 -2.56 10.09
N ILE A 69 2.71 -2.15 9.26
CA ILE A 69 1.32 -2.52 9.48
C ILE A 69 1.02 -3.93 9.04
N THR A 70 1.63 -4.42 7.96
CA THR A 70 1.51 -5.83 7.64
C THR A 70 2.13 -6.70 8.72
N LYS A 71 3.31 -6.40 9.26
CA LYS A 71 3.87 -7.17 10.39
C LYS A 71 2.97 -7.13 11.63
N TRP A 72 2.36 -5.98 11.91
CA TRP A 72 1.43 -5.83 13.02
C TRP A 72 0.12 -6.62 12.81
N LEU A 73 -0.42 -6.64 11.59
CA LEU A 73 -1.66 -7.35 11.24
C LEU A 73 -1.44 -8.86 10.96
N PHE A 74 -0.28 -9.24 10.42
CA PHE A 74 0.04 -10.58 9.90
C PHE A 74 1.09 -11.32 10.73
N THR A 75 1.31 -10.96 11.99
CA THR A 75 2.17 -11.73 12.90
C THR A 75 1.71 -13.19 13.13
N LYS A 76 0.69 -13.68 12.40
CA LYS A 76 0.42 -15.11 12.26
C LYS A 76 0.40 -15.73 10.84
N LYS A 77 0.06 -15.07 9.72
CA LYS A 77 0.03 -15.73 8.38
C LYS A 77 0.02 -14.72 7.21
N GLY A 78 0.98 -14.82 6.29
CA GLY A 78 0.95 -14.21 4.95
C GLY A 78 2.21 -13.40 4.58
N LYS A 79 2.84 -13.70 3.44
CA LYS A 79 3.91 -12.88 2.83
C LYS A 79 3.29 -11.97 1.76
N ALA A 80 4.08 -11.15 1.09
CA ALA A 80 3.64 -10.39 -0.07
C ALA A 80 4.62 -10.64 -1.22
N ILE A 81 4.13 -10.65 -2.48
CA ILE A 81 4.88 -11.22 -3.60
C ILE A 81 5.36 -10.16 -4.60
N SER A 82 4.56 -9.15 -4.92
CA SER A 82 4.87 -8.28 -6.06
C SER A 82 4.28 -6.87 -6.00
N ILE A 83 5.01 -5.96 -6.63
CA ILE A 83 4.62 -4.58 -6.91
C ILE A 83 4.67 -4.41 -8.43
N ASN A 84 3.60 -3.89 -9.03
CA ASN A 84 3.55 -3.60 -10.47
C ASN A 84 3.17 -2.13 -10.69
N GLN A 85 3.93 -1.42 -11.54
CA GLN A 85 3.61 -0.07 -12.01
C GLN A 85 2.95 -0.14 -13.38
N ARG A 86 1.94 0.69 -13.61
CA ARG A 86 1.31 0.88 -14.92
C ARG A 86 1.09 2.37 -15.20
N SER A 87 1.52 2.83 -16.36
CA SER A 87 1.21 4.16 -16.87
C SER A 87 -0.24 4.21 -17.36
N ILE A 88 -0.91 5.34 -17.12
CA ILE A 88 -2.34 5.56 -17.43
C ILE A 88 -2.48 6.18 -18.82
#